data_AF-A0A935CGH1-F1
#
_entry.id   AF-A0A935CGH1-F1
#
_cell.length_a   1.000
_cell.length_b   1.000
_cell.length_c   1.000
_cell.angle_alpha   90.00
_cell.angle_beta   90.00
_cell.angle_gamma   90.00
#
_symmetry.space_group_name_H-M   'P 1'
#
loop_
_entity.id
_entity.type
_entity.pdbx_description
1 polymer ?
#
loop_
_entity_poly.entity_id
_entity_poly.type
_entity_poly.pdbx_seq_one_letter_code
_entity_poly.pdbx_strand_id
1 'polypeptide(L)'
;MNSSLILWMSLALLTFWCVGLYNRLMRMRARGLSALGSVDKHVRQYAEVVYEHGLDGDSADRSLGPWNQLLTDLQGLDHALKAAKSAPLAAEGLTRLRQAIDTLQSAWRQLHEMPADLAGAVVPAVMQVRWEAITQRVESARSGFNQIAAKYNESLEQFPARLVVAIMGFKPSGML
;
A
#
# COMPACT_ATOMS: atom_id res chain seq x y z
N MET A 1 -5.12 -47.38 26.19
CA MET A 1 -4.98 -46.82 24.83
C MET A 1 -3.51 -46.78 24.48
N ASN A 2 -3.12 -47.39 23.36
CA ASN A 2 -1.71 -47.57 22.99
C ASN A 2 -1.06 -46.21 22.74
N SER A 3 -0.04 -45.84 23.51
CA SER A 3 0.68 -44.56 23.38
C SER A 3 1.18 -44.29 21.95
N SER A 4 1.47 -45.36 21.20
CA SER A 4 1.80 -45.30 19.77
C SER A 4 0.67 -44.71 18.92
N LEU A 5 -0.59 -45.11 19.12
CA LEU A 5 -1.72 -44.57 18.37
C LEU A 5 -1.92 -43.09 18.65
N ILE A 6 -1.76 -42.66 19.91
CA ILE A 6 -1.87 -41.24 20.29
C ILE A 6 -0.77 -40.42 19.61
N LEU A 7 0.45 -40.95 19.51
CA LEU A 7 1.58 -40.29 18.86
C LEU A 7 1.37 -40.16 17.33
N TRP A 8 0.86 -41.21 16.68
CA TRP A 8 0.54 -41.14 15.25
C TRP A 8 -0.64 -40.21 14.95
N MET A 9 -1.66 -40.20 15.81
CA MET A 9 -2.82 -39.31 15.65
C MET A 9 -2.42 -37.85 15.84
N SER A 10 -1.55 -37.54 16.81
CA SER A 10 -1.03 -36.18 17.02
C SER A 10 -0.14 -35.73 15.86
N LEU A 11 0.72 -36.60 15.33
CA LEU A 11 1.56 -36.31 14.17
C LEU A 11 0.73 -36.01 12.91
N ALA A 12 -0.28 -36.85 12.62
CA ALA A 12 -1.18 -36.65 11.49
C ALA A 12 -1.99 -35.35 11.62
N LEU A 13 -2.43 -35.02 12.85
CA LEU A 13 -3.10 -33.75 13.12
C LEU A 13 -2.15 -32.57 12.86
N LEU A 14 -0.90 -32.66 13.29
CA LEU A 14 0.10 -31.59 13.16
C LEU A 14 0.47 -31.33 11.69
N THR A 15 0.61 -32.37 10.87
CA THR A 15 0.91 -32.24 9.43
C THR A 15 -0.27 -31.66 8.66
N PHE A 16 -1.48 -32.19 8.85
CA PHE A 16 -2.69 -31.66 8.21
C PHE A 16 -2.92 -30.19 8.60
N TRP A 17 -2.63 -29.87 9.85
CA TRP A 17 -2.74 -28.52 10.37
C TRP A 17 -1.68 -27.57 9.77
N CYS A 18 -0.42 -27.98 9.64
CA CYS A 18 0.62 -27.20 8.93
C CYS A 18 0.21 -26.86 7.49
N VAL A 19 -0.37 -27.84 6.77
CA VAL A 19 -0.87 -27.64 5.39
C VAL A 19 -2.04 -26.66 5.37
N GLY A 20 -2.97 -26.77 6.32
CA GLY A 20 -4.12 -25.87 6.45
C GLY A 20 -3.71 -24.41 6.71
N LEU A 21 -2.73 -24.19 7.60
CA LEU A 21 -2.19 -22.86 7.89
C LEU A 21 -1.47 -22.27 6.67
N TYR A 22 -0.61 -23.06 6.01
CA TYR A 22 0.10 -22.63 4.81
C TYR A 22 -0.86 -22.16 3.71
N ASN A 23 -1.93 -22.93 3.45
CA ASN A 23 -2.96 -22.56 2.49
C ASN A 23 -3.74 -21.30 2.89
N ARG A 24 -3.92 -21.05 4.19
CA ARG A 24 -4.56 -19.83 4.68
C ARG A 24 -3.65 -18.60 4.51
N LEU A 25 -2.38 -18.71 4.88
CA LEU A 25 -1.37 -17.66 4.70
C LEU A 25 -1.16 -17.30 3.24
N MET A 26 -1.09 -18.30 2.35
CA MET A 26 -0.91 -18.05 0.92
C MET A 26 -2.12 -17.34 0.31
N ARG A 27 -3.35 -17.70 0.73
CA ARG A 27 -4.57 -16.97 0.34
C ARG A 27 -4.57 -15.52 0.83
N MET A 28 -4.09 -15.26 2.03
CA MET A 28 -3.96 -13.90 2.56
C MET A 28 -2.91 -13.09 1.81
N ARG A 29 -1.77 -13.70 1.46
CA ARG A 29 -0.74 -13.11 0.60
C ARG A 29 -1.28 -12.76 -0.79
N ALA A 30 -2.08 -13.64 -1.39
CA ALA A 30 -2.73 -13.40 -2.67
C ALA A 30 -3.75 -12.25 -2.63
N ARG A 31 -4.53 -12.13 -1.54
CA ARG A 31 -5.44 -11.00 -1.33
C ARG A 31 -4.69 -9.68 -1.15
N GLY A 32 -3.59 -9.67 -0.37
CA GLY A 32 -2.73 -8.50 -0.19
C GLY A 32 -2.11 -8.03 -1.51
N LEU A 33 -1.61 -8.95 -2.33
CA LEU A 33 -1.10 -8.64 -3.67
C LEU A 33 -2.17 -8.06 -4.59
N SER A 34 -3.38 -8.61 -4.55
CA SER A 34 -4.49 -8.12 -5.38
C SER A 34 -4.89 -6.69 -5.01
N ALA A 35 -4.91 -6.36 -3.71
CA ALA A 35 -5.18 -5.01 -3.23
C ALA A 35 -4.03 -4.02 -3.54
N LEU A 36 -2.77 -4.43 -3.43
CA LEU A 36 -1.63 -3.62 -3.90
C LEU A 36 -1.70 -3.38 -5.42
N GLY A 37 -2.23 -4.35 -6.17
CA GLY A 37 -2.50 -4.20 -7.60
C GLY A 37 -3.53 -3.12 -7.92
N SER A 38 -4.54 -2.88 -7.08
CA SER A 38 -5.48 -1.77 -7.29
C SER A 38 -4.85 -0.42 -6.96
N VAL A 39 -4.02 -0.35 -5.91
CA VAL A 39 -3.28 0.88 -5.56
C VAL A 39 -2.32 1.28 -6.70
N ASP A 40 -1.58 0.34 -7.28
CA ASP A 40 -0.67 0.56 -8.42
C ASP A 40 -1.38 1.21 -9.62
N LYS A 41 -2.59 0.75 -9.94
CA LYS A 41 -3.38 1.34 -11.05
C LYS A 41 -3.69 2.81 -10.81
N HIS A 42 -4.00 3.20 -9.57
CA HIS A 42 -4.31 4.58 -9.23
C HIS A 42 -3.05 5.46 -9.12
N VAL A 43 -1.94 4.92 -8.63
CA VAL A 43 -0.65 5.63 -8.62
C VAL A 43 -0.19 5.98 -10.03
N ARG A 44 -0.39 5.07 -10.99
CA ARG A 44 -0.09 5.36 -12.41
C ARG A 44 -0.92 6.51 -12.98
N GLN A 45 -2.15 6.71 -12.50
CA GLN A 45 -2.99 7.85 -12.91
C GLN A 45 -2.43 9.17 -12.40
N TYR A 46 -1.81 9.22 -11.21
CA TYR A 46 -1.10 10.42 -10.77
C TYR A 46 0.10 10.74 -11.66
N ALA A 47 0.89 9.72 -12.01
CA ALA A 47 2.04 9.92 -12.89
C ALA A 47 1.60 10.48 -14.26
N GLU A 48 0.54 9.94 -14.85
CA GLU A 48 -0.01 10.42 -16.13
C GLU A 48 -0.42 11.90 -16.06
N VAL A 49 -1.17 12.31 -15.04
CA VAL A 49 -1.60 13.71 -14.86
C VAL A 49 -0.41 14.65 -14.65
N VAL A 50 0.60 14.22 -13.90
CA VAL A 50 1.81 15.03 -13.65
C VAL A 50 2.69 15.14 -14.89
N TYR A 51 2.85 14.06 -15.67
CA TYR A 51 3.60 14.13 -16.92
C TYR A 51 2.88 14.94 -18.00
N GLU A 52 1.54 14.83 -18.10
CA GLU A 52 0.71 15.61 -19.03
C GLU A 52 0.86 17.12 -18.78
N HIS A 53 0.94 17.57 -17.53
CA HIS A 53 0.98 19.01 -17.20
C HIS A 53 2.36 19.55 -16.85
N GLY A 54 3.29 18.69 -16.43
CA GLY A 54 4.66 19.05 -16.05
C GLY A 54 5.66 19.06 -17.20
N LEU A 55 5.36 18.39 -18.32
CA LEU A 55 6.24 18.30 -19.50
C LEU A 55 5.68 18.98 -20.76
N ASP A 56 4.48 19.59 -20.71
CA ASP A 56 3.89 20.33 -21.83
C ASP A 56 4.58 21.70 -22.02
N GLY A 57 5.86 21.61 -22.40
CA GLY A 57 6.62 22.42 -23.35
C GLY A 57 6.77 23.93 -23.20
N ASP A 58 5.80 24.68 -22.69
CA ASP A 58 5.69 26.11 -22.98
C ASP A 58 5.87 27.04 -21.77
N SER A 59 6.31 26.50 -20.63
CA SER A 59 6.62 27.29 -19.43
C SER A 59 7.95 26.86 -18.82
N ALA A 60 9.05 27.25 -19.48
CA ALA A 60 10.42 27.06 -19.00
C ALA A 60 10.71 27.69 -17.61
N ASP A 61 9.75 28.42 -17.03
CA ASP A 61 9.91 29.21 -15.81
C ASP A 61 8.94 28.84 -14.66
N ARG A 62 8.07 27.82 -14.83
CA ARG A 62 7.16 27.37 -13.75
C ARG A 62 7.92 26.56 -12.69
N SER A 63 8.70 27.25 -11.87
CA SER A 63 9.35 26.79 -10.63
C SER A 63 9.90 25.35 -10.66
N LEU A 64 11.12 25.18 -11.18
CA LEU A 64 11.80 23.89 -11.32
C LEU A 64 11.97 23.09 -10.01
N GLY A 65 11.83 23.71 -8.83
CA GLY A 65 11.95 23.04 -7.54
C GLY A 65 10.72 22.18 -7.17
N PRO A 66 9.54 22.78 -6.98
CA PRO A 66 8.33 22.08 -6.53
C PRO A 66 7.83 20.98 -7.47
N TRP A 67 7.87 21.20 -8.79
CA TRP A 67 7.49 20.18 -9.78
C TRP A 67 8.46 18.99 -9.80
N ASN A 68 9.77 19.26 -9.66
CA ASN A 68 10.78 18.21 -9.59
C ASN A 68 10.68 17.41 -8.27
N GLN A 69 10.29 18.07 -7.18
CA GLN A 69 9.99 17.39 -5.91
C GLN A 69 8.79 16.44 -6.08
N LEU A 70 7.71 16.88 -6.73
CA LEU A 70 6.55 16.02 -7.01
C LEU A 70 6.91 14.79 -7.87
N LEU A 71 7.77 14.97 -8.88
CA LEU A 71 8.30 13.88 -9.71
C LEU A 71 9.17 12.90 -8.90
N THR A 72 10.02 13.43 -8.01
CA THR A 72 10.87 12.63 -7.12
C THR A 72 10.01 11.81 -6.14
N ASP A 73 8.96 12.42 -5.57
CA ASP A 73 8.03 11.75 -4.66
C ASP A 73 7.22 10.66 -5.38
N LEU A 74 6.82 10.88 -6.64
CA LEU A 74 6.19 9.86 -7.47
C LEU A 74 7.12 8.65 -7.71
N GLN A 75 8.41 8.89 -7.97
CA GLN A 75 9.38 7.80 -8.10
C GLN A 75 9.56 7.05 -6.77
N GLY A 76 9.66 7.79 -5.65
CA GLY A 76 9.73 7.22 -4.30
C GLY A 76 8.51 6.33 -3.98
N LEU A 77 7.32 6.75 -4.41
CA LEU A 77 6.08 5.98 -4.27
C LEU A 77 6.09 4.69 -5.08
N ASP A 78 6.55 4.71 -6.34
CA ASP A 78 6.69 3.49 -7.16
C ASP A 78 7.69 2.50 -6.53
N HIS A 79 8.82 3.00 -6.01
CA HIS A 79 9.78 2.18 -5.28
C HIS A 79 9.20 1.57 -4.01
N ALA A 80 8.49 2.35 -3.20
CA ALA A 80 7.81 1.86 -2.00
C ALA A 80 6.74 0.81 -2.34
N LEU A 81 6.02 0.99 -3.45
CA LEU A 81 5.00 0.06 -3.93
C LEU A 81 5.61 -1.26 -4.44
N LYS A 82 6.73 -1.21 -5.16
CA LYS A 82 7.49 -2.41 -5.55
C LYS A 82 8.01 -3.16 -4.32
N ALA A 83 8.52 -2.46 -3.32
CA ALA A 83 8.96 -3.05 -2.06
C ALA A 83 7.79 -3.66 -1.26
N ALA A 84 6.62 -3.00 -1.24
CA ALA A 84 5.42 -3.55 -0.62
C ALA A 84 4.92 -4.81 -1.35
N LYS A 85 5.02 -4.85 -2.69
CA LYS A 85 4.64 -6.03 -3.49
C LYS A 85 5.56 -7.23 -3.27
N SER A 86 6.86 -7.04 -3.01
CA SER A 86 7.77 -8.16 -2.72
C SER A 86 7.46 -8.82 -1.37
N ALA A 87 7.03 -8.02 -0.38
CA ALA A 87 6.64 -8.47 0.95
C ALA A 87 5.27 -7.90 1.39
N PRO A 88 4.14 -8.39 0.82
CA PRO A 88 2.80 -7.79 0.94
C PRO A 88 2.13 -7.88 2.32
N LEU A 89 2.81 -8.47 3.30
CA LEU A 89 2.37 -8.60 4.69
C LEU A 89 3.42 -8.06 5.69
N ALA A 90 4.55 -7.54 5.19
CA ALA A 90 5.56 -6.95 6.05
C ALA A 90 5.10 -5.56 6.48
N ALA A 91 4.96 -5.35 7.79
CA ALA A 91 4.54 -4.07 8.36
C ALA A 91 5.41 -2.91 7.86
N GLU A 92 6.73 -3.13 7.74
CA GLU A 92 7.66 -2.11 7.22
C GLU A 92 7.37 -1.69 5.78
N GLY A 93 7.02 -2.63 4.89
CA GLY A 93 6.73 -2.33 3.49
C GLY A 93 5.46 -1.47 3.36
N LEU A 94 4.46 -1.77 4.19
CA LEU A 94 3.21 -1.03 4.24
C LEU A 94 3.42 0.37 4.85
N THR A 95 4.14 0.49 5.96
CA THR A 95 4.47 1.80 6.55
C THR A 95 5.24 2.69 5.57
N ARG A 96 6.21 2.14 4.82
CA ARG A 96 6.93 2.90 3.78
C ARG A 96 6.00 3.37 2.66
N LEU A 97 5.07 2.51 2.21
CA LEU A 97 4.09 2.89 1.19
C LEU A 97 3.17 4.02 1.68
N ARG A 98 2.68 3.92 2.92
CA ARG A 98 1.90 4.99 3.57
C ARG A 98 2.67 6.31 3.60
N GLN A 99 3.91 6.27 4.08
CA GLN A 99 4.76 7.46 4.14
C GLN A 99 4.95 8.09 2.75
N ALA A 100 5.19 7.29 1.72
CA ALA A 100 5.36 7.78 0.35
C ALA A 100 4.09 8.42 -0.23
N ILE A 101 2.90 7.92 0.13
CA ILE A 101 1.62 8.56 -0.24
C ILE A 101 1.48 9.91 0.49
N ASP A 102 1.75 9.93 1.79
CA ASP A 102 1.62 11.12 2.61
C ASP A 102 2.62 12.23 2.16
N THR A 103 3.85 11.87 1.76
CA THR A 103 4.83 12.82 1.20
C THR A 103 4.35 13.39 -0.14
N LEU A 104 3.86 12.55 -1.06
CA LEU A 104 3.31 13.00 -2.34
C LEU A 104 2.15 13.99 -2.15
N GLN A 105 1.24 13.71 -1.23
CA GLN A 105 0.12 14.61 -0.92
C GLN A 105 0.58 15.92 -0.29
N SER A 106 1.67 15.90 0.49
CA SER A 106 2.26 17.11 1.07
C SER A 106 2.92 17.99 0.00
N ALA A 107 3.66 17.39 -0.94
CA ALA A 107 4.27 18.10 -2.06
C ALA A 107 3.21 18.72 -2.98
N TRP A 108 2.11 18.00 -3.24
CA TRP A 108 0.97 18.55 -3.97
C TRP A 108 0.34 19.76 -3.26
N ARG A 109 0.13 19.68 -1.94
CA ARG A 109 -0.40 20.82 -1.16
C ARG A 109 0.52 22.02 -1.22
N GLN A 110 1.83 21.82 -1.06
CA GLN A 110 2.81 22.89 -1.19
C GLN A 110 2.74 23.55 -2.57
N LEU A 111 2.65 22.75 -3.64
CA LEU A 111 2.52 23.26 -5.01
C LEU A 111 1.21 24.03 -5.22
N HIS A 112 0.12 23.60 -4.60
CA HIS A 112 -1.19 24.24 -4.70
C HIS A 112 -1.28 25.56 -3.91
N GLU A 113 -0.64 25.64 -2.74
CA GLU A 113 -0.62 26.82 -1.88
C GLU A 113 0.39 27.90 -2.32
N MET A 114 1.20 27.61 -3.35
CA MET A 114 2.14 28.59 -3.90
C MET A 114 1.41 29.81 -4.46
N PRO A 115 1.85 31.04 -4.15
CA PRO A 115 1.25 32.25 -4.67
C PRO A 115 1.24 32.24 -6.20
N ALA A 116 0.13 32.64 -6.81
CA ALA A 116 0.07 32.86 -8.25
C ALA A 116 1.02 34.01 -8.61
N ASP A 117 1.98 33.74 -9.50
CA ASP A 117 2.85 34.78 -10.06
C ASP A 117 2.13 35.51 -11.22
N LEU A 118 2.77 36.52 -11.80
CA LEU A 118 2.30 37.27 -12.98
C LEU A 118 1.95 36.37 -14.18
N ALA A 119 2.43 35.13 -14.20
CA ALA A 119 2.12 34.09 -15.20
C ALA A 119 0.81 33.31 -14.93
N GLY A 120 0.09 33.62 -13.85
CA GLY A 120 -1.14 32.94 -13.44
C GLY A 120 -0.92 31.81 -12.43
N ALA A 121 -1.99 31.05 -12.14
CA ALA A 121 -1.94 29.95 -11.18
C ALA A 121 -0.91 28.87 -11.62
N VAL A 122 -0.05 28.46 -10.68
CA VAL A 122 0.99 27.44 -10.90
C VAL A 122 0.39 26.09 -11.33
N VAL A 123 -0.81 25.76 -10.82
CA VAL A 123 -1.53 24.52 -11.11
C VAL A 123 -2.88 24.84 -11.79
N PRO A 124 -3.14 24.31 -13.01
CA PRO A 124 -4.42 24.47 -13.69
C PRO A 124 -5.61 23.90 -12.89
N ALA A 125 -6.76 24.58 -12.90
CA ALA A 125 -7.97 24.13 -12.18
C ALA A 125 -8.44 22.72 -12.62
N VAL A 126 -8.27 22.38 -13.91
CA VAL A 126 -8.60 21.04 -14.45
C VAL A 126 -7.73 19.95 -13.80
N MET A 127 -6.45 20.26 -13.56
CA MET A 127 -5.51 19.34 -12.91
C MET A 127 -5.89 19.13 -11.44
N GLN A 128 -6.35 20.18 -10.75
CA GLN A 128 -6.81 20.10 -9.35
C GLN A 128 -8.00 19.15 -9.19
N VAL A 129 -9.01 19.30 -10.05
CA VAL A 129 -10.20 18.42 -10.03
C VAL A 129 -9.83 16.96 -10.31
N ARG A 130 -8.94 16.72 -11.29
CA ARG A 130 -8.45 15.36 -11.59
C ARG A 130 -7.66 14.79 -10.41
N TRP A 131 -6.77 15.57 -9.81
CA TRP A 131 -5.97 15.15 -8.67
C TRP A 131 -6.82 14.77 -7.46
N GLU A 132 -7.84 15.57 -7.16
CA GLU A 132 -8.76 15.29 -6.05
C GLU A 132 -9.59 14.02 -6.30
N ALA A 133 -10.07 13.82 -7.52
CA ALA A 133 -10.75 12.59 -7.91
C ALA A 133 -9.86 11.33 -7.78
N ILE A 134 -8.58 11.42 -8.13
CA ILE A 134 -7.62 10.33 -7.94
C ILE A 134 -7.36 10.12 -6.43
N THR A 135 -7.24 11.20 -5.66
CA THR A 135 -7.02 11.16 -4.20
C THR A 135 -8.15 10.44 -3.46
N GLN A 136 -9.40 10.72 -3.81
CA GLN A 136 -10.55 10.00 -3.24
C GLN A 136 -10.50 8.50 -3.56
N ARG A 137 -10.10 8.10 -4.77
CA ARG A 137 -9.97 6.68 -5.15
C ARG A 137 -8.86 5.99 -4.37
N VAL A 138 -7.73 6.65 -4.19
CA VAL A 138 -6.60 6.13 -3.41
C VAL A 138 -6.97 5.95 -1.94
N GLU A 139 -7.66 6.92 -1.34
CA GLU A 139 -8.12 6.82 0.05
C GLU A 139 -9.17 5.70 0.23
N SER A 140 -10.08 5.55 -0.73
CA SER A 140 -11.00 4.40 -0.76
C SER A 140 -10.25 3.06 -0.87
N ALA A 141 -9.18 2.98 -1.67
CA ALA A 141 -8.36 1.77 -1.76
C ALA A 141 -7.58 1.48 -0.47
N ARG A 142 -7.04 2.52 0.18
CA ARG A 142 -6.37 2.42 1.49
C ARG A 142 -7.31 1.90 2.56
N SER A 143 -8.50 2.49 2.68
CA SER A 143 -9.50 2.04 3.66
C SER A 143 -9.95 0.59 3.41
N GLY A 144 -10.10 0.18 2.15
CA GLY A 144 -10.37 -1.21 1.78
C GLY A 144 -9.24 -2.17 2.19
N PHE A 145 -7.98 -1.79 1.97
CA PHE A 145 -6.83 -2.57 2.43
C PHE A 145 -6.79 -2.67 3.97
N ASN A 146 -7.03 -1.56 4.67
CA ASN A 146 -7.04 -1.52 6.13
C ASN A 146 -8.12 -2.42 6.73
N GLN A 147 -9.31 -2.50 6.12
CA GLN A 147 -10.34 -3.45 6.54
C GLN A 147 -9.90 -4.91 6.34
N ILE A 148 -9.18 -5.21 5.25
CA ILE A 148 -8.64 -6.56 5.01
C ILE A 148 -7.53 -6.88 6.03
N ALA A 149 -6.65 -5.93 6.32
CA ALA A 149 -5.59 -6.07 7.33
C ALA A 149 -6.17 -6.23 8.75
N ALA A 150 -7.23 -5.48 9.09
CA ALA A 150 -7.94 -5.61 10.36
C ALA A 150 -8.58 -7.01 10.50
N LYS A 151 -9.29 -7.49 9.47
CA LYS A 151 -9.83 -8.86 9.44
C LYS A 151 -8.74 -9.92 9.50
N TYR A 152 -7.58 -9.68 8.88
CA TYR A 152 -6.42 -10.56 8.99
C TYR A 152 -5.94 -10.64 10.44
N ASN A 153 -5.72 -9.49 11.09
CA ASN A 153 -5.28 -9.40 12.48
C ASN A 153 -6.30 -10.04 13.44
N GLU A 154 -7.59 -9.77 13.29
CA GLU A 154 -8.66 -10.42 14.08
C GLU A 154 -8.66 -11.94 13.90
N SER A 155 -8.41 -12.40 12.67
CA SER A 155 -8.37 -13.83 12.37
C SER A 155 -7.13 -14.54 12.93
N LEU A 156 -6.06 -13.79 13.26
CA LEU A 156 -4.90 -14.28 14.03
C LEU A 156 -5.24 -14.43 15.52
N GLU A 157 -6.19 -13.64 16.02
CA GLU A 157 -6.70 -13.71 17.40
C GLU A 157 -7.78 -14.79 17.60
N GLN A 158 -8.22 -15.52 16.58
CA GLN A 158 -9.18 -16.61 16.79
C GLN A 158 -8.47 -17.90 17.22
N PHE A 159 -9.03 -18.63 18.18
CA PHE A 159 -8.54 -19.96 18.55
C PHE A 159 -8.82 -20.91 17.36
N PRO A 160 -7.85 -21.69 16.82
CA PRO A 160 -6.52 -22.04 17.34
C PRO A 160 -5.32 -21.26 16.73
N ALA A 161 -5.54 -20.17 15.98
CA ALA A 161 -4.46 -19.37 15.37
C ALA A 161 -3.54 -18.71 16.40
N ARG A 162 -4.05 -18.31 17.57
CA ARG A 162 -3.25 -17.77 18.70
C ARG A 162 -2.15 -18.72 19.19
N LEU A 163 -2.45 -20.01 19.32
CA LEU A 163 -1.49 -21.06 19.74
C LEU A 163 -0.31 -21.17 18.77
N VAL A 164 -0.56 -20.81 17.53
CA VAL A 164 0.34 -21.04 16.40
C VAL A 164 1.20 -19.82 16.14
N VAL A 165 0.61 -18.63 16.26
CA VAL A 165 1.37 -17.37 16.32
C VAL A 165 2.38 -17.42 17.47
N ALA A 166 2.00 -18.00 18.61
CA ALA A 166 2.89 -18.22 19.74
C ALA A 166 4.02 -19.24 19.45
N ILE A 167 3.75 -20.31 18.68
CA ILE A 167 4.75 -21.36 18.35
C ILE A 167 5.65 -20.98 17.16
N MET A 168 5.15 -20.27 16.16
CA MET A 168 5.88 -19.90 14.92
C MET A 168 6.41 -18.44 14.89
N GLY A 169 6.03 -17.57 15.84
CA GLY A 169 6.57 -16.21 15.94
C GLY A 169 6.07 -15.23 14.86
N PHE A 170 4.88 -15.45 14.30
CA PHE A 170 4.29 -14.53 13.31
C PHE A 170 3.98 -13.16 13.93
N LYS A 171 4.56 -12.10 13.38
CA LYS A 171 4.28 -10.71 13.79
C LYS A 171 2.98 -10.20 13.15
N PRO A 172 2.20 -9.36 13.85
CA PRO A 172 0.98 -8.74 13.31
C PRO A 172 1.29 -7.94 12.04
N SER A 173 0.37 -7.96 11.07
CA SER A 173 0.53 -7.23 9.81
C SER A 173 0.37 -5.73 10.06
N GLY A 174 1.22 -4.91 9.42
CA GLY A 174 1.09 -3.45 9.44
C GLY A 174 -0.16 -2.97 8.69
N MET A 175 -0.60 -1.75 8.99
CA MET A 175 -1.75 -1.07 8.38
C MET A 175 -1.26 0.10 7.50
N LEU A 176 -2.04 0.45 6.46
CA LEU A 176 -1.77 1.53 5.49
C LEU A 176 -2.47 2.86 5.83
#